data_AF-A0A2I1GRK2-F1
#
_entry.id   AF-A0A2I1GRK2-F1
#
_cell.length_a   1.000
_cell.length_b   1.000
_cell.length_c   1.000
_cell.angle_alpha   90.00
_cell.angle_beta   90.00
_cell.angle_gamma   90.00
#
_symmetry.space_group_name_H-M   'P 1'
#
loop_
_entity.id
_entity.type
_entity.pdbx_description
1 polymer ?
#
loop_
_entity_poly.entity_id
_entity_poly.type
_entity_poly.pdbx_seq_one_letter_code
_entity_poly.pdbx_strand_id
1 'polypeptide(L)'
;KDEVNILLQQIKDTNDDGIEDWLKYYKQPYVLSSLNQFISNIDHEIWRKSGGNTNNAEAAHSMVNREGKQLKLLSAILRGKRYDERCYKTIEIHNKAGVSYTHTDKSEIKRTCGSITRKGFRNQKNKESVIDLTNDELSNKSSSKRKLSPSTNRKSSKKSRKEPSENDNEILELEIEERKMTLRERAIKARTAEVEVRKLEAEVEALELANLQQKQKV
;
A
#
# COMPACT_ATOMS: atom_id res chain seq x y z
N LYS A 1 -8.76 0.94 -30.03
CA LYS A 1 -10.25 1.04 -30.09
C LYS A 1 -10.82 -0.05 -30.98
N ASP A 2 -10.21 -0.31 -32.14
CA ASP A 2 -10.70 -1.28 -33.11
C ASP A 2 -10.69 -2.72 -32.60
N GLU A 3 -9.67 -3.13 -31.84
CA GLU A 3 -9.61 -4.45 -31.17
C GLU A 3 -10.82 -4.72 -30.27
N VAL A 4 -11.30 -3.71 -29.55
CA VAL A 4 -12.45 -3.83 -28.64
C VAL A 4 -13.74 -4.04 -29.42
N ASN A 5 -13.89 -3.34 -30.56
CA ASN A 5 -15.04 -3.49 -31.43
C ASN A 5 -15.05 -4.86 -32.11
N ILE A 6 -13.88 -5.38 -32.50
CA ILE A 6 -13.74 -6.74 -33.06
C ILE A 6 -14.19 -7.78 -32.03
N LEU A 7 -13.74 -7.67 -30.78
CA LEU A 7 -14.16 -8.58 -29.70
C LEU A 7 -15.67 -8.52 -29.43
N LEU A 8 -16.24 -7.31 -29.40
CA LEU A 8 -17.70 -7.15 -29.21
C LEU A 8 -18.49 -7.75 -30.38
N GLN A 9 -17.94 -7.72 -31.59
CA GLN A 9 -18.56 -8.35 -32.75
C GLN A 9 -18.48 -9.88 -32.67
N GLN A 10 -17.32 -10.44 -32.30
CA GLN A 10 -17.16 -11.88 -32.07
C GLN A 10 -18.12 -12.42 -31.01
N ILE A 11 -18.31 -11.68 -29.90
CA ILE A 11 -19.28 -12.04 -28.85
C ILE A 11 -20.70 -12.03 -29.41
N LYS A 12 -21.06 -11.03 -30.21
CA LYS A 12 -22.37 -10.96 -30.86
C LYS A 12 -22.62 -12.17 -31.77
N ASP A 13 -21.61 -12.58 -32.51
CA ASP A 13 -21.69 -13.70 -33.46
C ASP A 13 -21.82 -15.07 -32.78
N THR A 14 -21.63 -15.15 -31.46
CA THR A 14 -21.79 -16.38 -30.66
C THR A 14 -23.26 -16.77 -30.47
N ASN A 15 -24.20 -15.82 -30.66
CA ASN A 15 -25.64 -16.03 -30.74
C ASN A 15 -26.28 -16.80 -29.56
N ASP A 16 -25.74 -16.62 -28.35
CA ASP A 16 -26.26 -17.19 -27.10
C ASP A 16 -27.40 -16.32 -26.54
N ASP A 17 -28.29 -16.95 -25.78
CA ASP A 17 -29.47 -16.30 -25.25
C ASP A 17 -29.08 -15.29 -24.15
N GLY A 18 -29.53 -14.04 -24.29
CA GLY A 18 -29.14 -12.93 -23.39
C GLY A 18 -27.82 -12.22 -23.72
N ILE A 19 -27.06 -12.65 -24.74
CA ILE A 19 -25.88 -11.91 -25.21
C ILE A 19 -26.25 -10.51 -25.72
N GLU A 20 -27.43 -10.35 -26.33
CA GLU A 20 -27.89 -9.05 -26.83
C GLU A 20 -28.09 -8.02 -25.70
N ASP A 21 -28.73 -8.41 -24.61
CA ASP A 21 -28.92 -7.56 -23.44
C ASP A 21 -27.60 -7.25 -22.74
N TRP A 22 -26.70 -8.25 -22.65
CA TRP A 22 -25.35 -8.07 -22.14
C TRP A 22 -24.57 -7.06 -22.99
N LEU A 23 -24.55 -7.22 -24.32
CA LEU A 23 -23.92 -6.30 -25.25
C LEU A 23 -24.51 -4.89 -25.15
N LYS A 24 -25.83 -4.77 -25.00
CA LYS A 24 -26.50 -3.47 -24.84
C LYS A 24 -26.01 -2.73 -23.59
N TYR A 25 -25.84 -3.44 -22.48
CA TYR A 25 -25.30 -2.86 -21.25
C TYR A 25 -23.83 -2.46 -21.40
N TYR A 26 -22.98 -3.38 -21.87
CA TYR A 26 -21.53 -3.14 -21.95
C TYR A 26 -21.10 -2.20 -23.09
N LYS A 27 -21.93 -2.03 -24.13
CA LYS A 27 -21.72 -1.01 -25.17
C LYS A 27 -21.99 0.42 -24.70
N GLN A 28 -22.58 0.62 -23.53
CA GLN A 28 -22.79 1.96 -22.98
C GLN A 28 -21.42 2.67 -22.87
N PRO A 29 -21.26 3.89 -23.40
CA PRO A 29 -19.95 4.54 -23.50
C PRO A 29 -19.20 4.62 -22.17
N TYR A 30 -19.93 4.93 -21.09
CA TYR A 30 -19.35 5.04 -19.76
C TYR A 30 -18.93 3.69 -19.17
N VAL A 31 -19.67 2.60 -19.44
CA VAL A 31 -19.31 1.24 -19.01
C VAL A 31 -18.08 0.76 -19.79
N LEU A 32 -18.07 0.93 -21.11
CA LEU A 32 -16.96 0.49 -21.93
C LEU A 32 -15.67 1.25 -21.60
N SER A 33 -15.77 2.55 -21.35
CA SER A 33 -14.64 3.41 -20.96
C SER A 33 -14.08 3.11 -19.56
N SER A 34 -14.88 2.53 -18.66
CA SER A 34 -14.45 2.17 -17.31
C SER A 34 -13.82 0.78 -17.22
N LEU A 35 -14.03 -0.06 -18.24
CA LEU A 35 -13.49 -1.42 -18.31
C LEU A 35 -12.27 -1.53 -19.21
N ASN A 36 -12.16 -0.68 -20.23
CA ASN A 36 -11.16 -0.84 -21.26
C ASN A 36 -10.21 0.37 -21.35
N GLN A 37 -8.91 0.11 -21.18
CA GLN A 37 -7.86 1.12 -21.25
C GLN A 37 -7.78 1.84 -22.59
N PHE A 38 -8.16 1.19 -23.70
CA PHE A 38 -8.06 1.74 -25.05
C PHE A 38 -9.25 2.60 -25.44
N ILE A 39 -10.35 2.49 -24.68
CA ILE A 39 -11.59 3.26 -24.87
C ILE A 39 -11.65 4.40 -23.87
N SER A 40 -11.09 4.20 -22.67
CA SER A 40 -11.01 5.23 -21.65
C SER A 40 -10.27 6.48 -22.13
N ASN A 41 -10.67 7.63 -21.61
CA ASN A 41 -9.92 8.89 -21.75
C ASN A 41 -8.83 9.03 -20.68
N ILE A 42 -8.71 8.07 -19.76
CA ILE A 42 -7.67 8.03 -18.75
C ILE A 42 -6.34 7.64 -19.41
N ASP A 43 -5.28 8.36 -19.06
CA ASP A 43 -3.93 8.07 -19.54
C ASP A 43 -3.50 6.62 -19.20
N HIS A 44 -2.81 5.97 -20.15
CA HIS A 44 -2.43 4.56 -20.05
C HIS A 44 -1.52 4.28 -18.86
N GLU A 45 -0.62 5.19 -18.51
CA GLU A 45 0.22 5.02 -17.32
C GLU A 45 -0.60 5.05 -16.02
N ILE A 46 -1.56 5.97 -15.94
CA ILE A 46 -2.46 6.11 -14.80
C ILE A 46 -3.37 4.88 -14.69
N TRP A 47 -3.86 4.39 -15.83
CA TRP A 47 -4.67 3.18 -15.90
C TRP A 47 -3.91 1.95 -15.37
N ARG A 48 -2.66 1.74 -15.81
CA ARG A 48 -1.85 0.60 -15.34
C ARG A 48 -1.47 0.67 -13.86
N LYS A 49 -1.36 1.89 -13.30
CA LYS A 49 -1.14 2.10 -11.86
C LYS A 49 -2.37 1.74 -11.03
N SER A 50 -3.57 1.79 -11.60
CA SER A 50 -4.79 1.32 -10.94
C SER A 50 -4.82 -0.21 -10.93
N GLY A 51 -4.66 -0.79 -9.74
CA GLY A 51 -4.78 -2.24 -9.57
C GLY A 51 -6.20 -2.72 -9.86
N GLY A 52 -6.35 -3.91 -10.45
CA GLY A 52 -7.65 -4.52 -10.77
C GLY A 52 -8.44 -5.05 -9.56
N ASN A 53 -8.22 -4.51 -8.36
CA ASN A 53 -8.93 -4.92 -7.15
C ASN A 53 -9.85 -3.80 -6.63
N THR A 54 -11.01 -4.19 -6.11
CA THR A 54 -11.99 -3.26 -5.51
C THR A 54 -11.58 -2.81 -4.11
N ASN A 55 -10.51 -3.38 -3.53
CA ASN A 55 -10.08 -3.12 -2.16
C ASN A 55 -9.86 -1.64 -1.90
N ASN A 56 -9.29 -0.89 -2.86
CA ASN A 56 -9.00 0.52 -2.65
C ASN A 56 -10.28 1.35 -2.59
N ALA A 57 -11.25 1.06 -3.47
CA ALA A 57 -12.56 1.70 -3.48
C ALA A 57 -13.36 1.33 -2.22
N GLU A 58 -13.41 0.04 -1.86
CA GLU A 58 -14.09 -0.44 -0.64
C GLU A 58 -13.47 0.16 0.62
N ALA A 59 -12.14 0.25 0.69
CA ALA A 59 -11.44 0.89 1.80
C ALA A 59 -11.77 2.38 1.88
N ALA A 60 -11.78 3.10 0.76
CA ALA A 60 -12.17 4.51 0.71
C ALA A 60 -13.60 4.71 1.25
N HIS A 61 -14.55 3.90 0.77
CA HIS A 61 -15.93 3.93 1.28
C HIS A 61 -15.99 3.63 2.78
N SER A 62 -15.25 2.64 3.26
CA SER A 62 -15.18 2.28 4.68
C SER A 62 -14.63 3.43 5.53
N MET A 63 -13.60 4.13 5.06
CA MET A 63 -13.00 5.26 5.77
C MET A 63 -13.95 6.46 5.86
N VAL A 64 -14.59 6.85 4.76
CA VAL A 64 -15.57 7.95 4.76
C VAL A 64 -16.76 7.62 5.68
N ASN A 65 -17.22 6.37 5.63
CA ASN A 65 -18.31 5.90 6.48
C ASN A 65 -17.99 5.94 7.99
N ARG A 66 -16.72 5.98 8.40
CA ARG A 66 -16.33 6.18 9.80
C ARG A 66 -16.59 7.61 10.29
N GLU A 67 -16.64 8.58 9.38
CA GLU A 67 -17.04 9.95 9.70
C GLU A 67 -18.55 10.05 9.97
N GLY A 68 -19.33 9.03 9.62
CA GLY A 68 -20.77 8.92 9.91
C GLY A 68 -21.54 8.32 8.75
N LYS A 69 -22.59 7.55 9.06
CA LYS A 69 -23.53 6.98 8.08
C LYS A 69 -24.90 7.63 8.24
N GLN A 70 -25.74 7.51 7.20
CA GLN A 70 -27.15 7.96 7.23
C GLN A 70 -27.33 9.44 7.58
N LEU A 71 -26.49 10.29 6.98
CA LEU A 71 -26.51 11.73 7.20
C LEU A 71 -27.50 12.40 6.25
N LYS A 72 -28.09 13.52 6.68
CA LYS A 72 -28.77 14.46 5.76
C LYS A 72 -27.76 14.97 4.73
N LEU A 73 -28.20 15.23 3.50
CA LEU A 73 -27.34 15.56 2.36
C LEU A 73 -26.33 16.67 2.66
N LEU A 74 -26.76 17.80 3.23
CA LEU A 74 -25.89 18.91 3.61
C LEU A 74 -24.81 18.50 4.62
N SER A 75 -25.20 17.71 5.63
CA SER A 75 -24.27 17.20 6.63
C SER A 75 -23.25 16.22 6.04
N ALA A 76 -23.67 15.39 5.08
CA ALA A 76 -22.79 14.48 4.36
C ALA A 76 -21.74 15.25 3.56
N ILE A 77 -22.15 16.28 2.81
CA ILE A 77 -21.24 17.14 2.02
C ILE A 77 -20.23 17.83 2.94
N LEU A 78 -20.69 18.45 4.04
CA LEU A 78 -19.82 19.15 4.97
C LEU A 78 -18.82 18.20 5.66
N ARG A 79 -19.25 16.98 6.04
CA ARG A 79 -18.34 15.98 6.62
C ARG A 79 -17.34 15.43 5.61
N GLY A 80 -17.78 15.16 4.38
CA GLY A 80 -16.90 14.75 3.28
C GLY A 80 -15.79 15.79 3.04
N LYS A 81 -16.16 17.07 2.93
CA LYS A 81 -15.19 18.17 2.78
C LYS A 81 -14.14 18.19 3.89
N ARG A 82 -14.56 18.05 5.15
CA ARG A 82 -13.63 18.03 6.30
C ARG A 82 -12.71 16.80 6.30
N TYR A 83 -13.21 15.66 5.81
CA TYR A 83 -12.41 14.45 5.66
C TYR A 83 -11.33 14.65 4.60
N ASP A 84 -11.70 15.15 3.42
CA ASP A 84 -10.78 15.40 2.33
C ASP A 84 -9.68 16.39 2.73
N GLU A 85 -10.03 17.50 3.39
CA GLU A 85 -9.07 18.47 3.95
C GLU A 85 -8.05 17.82 4.90
N ARG A 86 -8.50 16.86 5.72
CA ARG A 86 -7.63 16.13 6.65
C ARG A 86 -6.69 15.18 5.91
N CYS A 87 -7.20 14.51 4.87
CA CYS A 87 -6.41 13.64 4.00
C CYS A 87 -5.31 14.42 3.28
N TYR A 88 -5.65 15.55 2.67
CA TYR A 88 -4.67 16.39 1.97
C TYR A 88 -3.59 16.92 2.91
N LYS A 89 -3.97 17.46 4.08
CA LYS A 89 -3.00 17.89 5.10
C LYS A 89 -2.07 16.76 5.53
N THR A 90 -2.61 15.56 5.70
CA THR A 90 -1.81 14.38 6.06
C THR A 90 -0.78 14.04 4.99
N ILE A 91 -1.18 14.04 3.72
CA ILE A 91 -0.29 13.79 2.58
C ILE A 91 0.79 14.88 2.49
N GLU A 92 0.39 16.14 2.65
CA GLU A 92 1.30 17.29 2.61
C GLU A 92 2.37 17.21 3.71
N ILE A 93 1.96 16.93 4.96
CA ILE A 93 2.88 16.78 6.09
C ILE A 93 3.84 15.62 5.84
N HIS A 94 3.35 14.48 5.36
CA HIS A 94 4.19 13.34 5.04
C HIS A 94 5.22 13.67 3.95
N ASN A 95 4.81 14.35 2.89
CA ASN A 95 5.72 14.75 1.80
C ASN A 95 6.78 15.75 2.27
N LYS A 96 6.42 16.66 3.19
CA LYS A 96 7.35 17.67 3.74
C LYS A 96 8.33 17.10 4.77
N ALA A 97 7.84 16.28 5.70
CA ALA A 97 8.61 15.82 6.85
C ALA A 97 9.15 14.39 6.69
N GLY A 98 8.64 13.61 5.74
CA GLY A 98 8.91 12.16 5.62
C GLY A 98 8.28 11.32 6.74
N VAL A 99 7.50 11.94 7.64
CA VAL A 99 6.93 11.27 8.82
C VAL A 99 5.49 10.85 8.53
N SER A 100 5.22 9.55 8.69
CA SER A 100 3.87 8.99 8.52
C SER A 100 2.92 9.50 9.61
N TYR A 101 1.69 9.84 9.22
CA TYR A 101 0.63 10.26 10.16
C TYR A 101 0.23 9.18 11.17
N THR A 102 0.35 7.91 10.78
CA THR A 102 0.17 6.79 11.69
C THR A 102 1.50 6.44 12.34
N HIS A 103 1.48 6.19 13.65
CA HIS A 103 2.64 5.68 14.41
C HIS A 103 3.13 4.29 13.93
N THR A 104 2.37 3.63 13.06
CA THR A 104 2.76 2.36 12.45
C THR A 104 3.70 2.61 11.27
N ASP A 105 4.85 1.94 11.30
CA ASP A 105 5.74 1.84 10.16
C ASP A 105 5.01 1.15 8.99
N LYS A 106 4.93 1.85 7.87
CA LYS A 106 4.26 1.42 6.63
C LYS A 106 5.25 1.26 5.46
N SER A 107 6.55 1.25 5.75
CA SER A 107 7.61 0.94 4.78
C SER A 107 7.32 -0.37 4.04
N GLU A 108 7.82 -0.49 2.81
CA GLU A 108 7.65 -1.70 2.01
C GLU A 108 8.18 -2.93 2.75
N ILE A 109 9.30 -2.78 3.46
CA ILE A 109 9.89 -3.84 4.28
C ILE A 109 8.93 -4.25 5.39
N LYS A 110 8.38 -3.31 6.16
CA LYS A 110 7.42 -3.65 7.22
C LYS A 110 6.17 -4.35 6.67
N ARG A 111 5.72 -3.95 5.47
CA ARG A 111 4.62 -4.62 4.76
C ARG A 111 5.00 -6.05 4.37
N THR A 112 6.20 -6.26 3.82
CA THR A 112 6.74 -7.57 3.43
C THR A 112 6.90 -8.49 4.64
N CYS A 113 7.53 -8.01 5.71
CA CYS A 113 7.67 -8.76 6.97
C CYS A 113 6.31 -9.16 7.55
N GLY A 114 5.33 -8.24 7.53
CA GLY A 114 3.96 -8.54 7.94
C GLY A 114 3.27 -9.57 7.03
N SER A 115 3.56 -9.57 5.73
CA SER A 115 3.07 -10.58 4.78
C SER A 115 3.67 -11.96 5.04
N ILE A 116 4.99 -12.04 5.20
CA ILE A 116 5.73 -13.26 5.57
C ILE A 116 5.17 -13.83 6.87
N THR A 117 5.03 -12.99 7.89
CA THR A 117 4.47 -13.38 9.20
C THR A 117 3.06 -13.96 9.06
N ARG A 118 2.15 -13.29 8.31
CA ARG A 118 0.80 -13.80 8.07
C ARG A 118 0.80 -15.13 7.30
N LYS A 119 1.69 -15.29 6.31
CA LYS A 119 1.86 -16.54 5.56
C LYS A 119 2.35 -17.67 6.46
N GLY A 120 3.34 -17.41 7.31
CA GLY A 120 3.82 -18.34 8.33
C GLY A 120 2.71 -18.81 9.28
N PHE A 121 1.86 -17.90 9.76
CA PHE A 121 0.71 -18.25 10.61
C PHE A 121 -0.38 -19.04 9.87
N ARG A 122 -0.64 -18.77 8.58
CA ARG A 122 -1.56 -19.57 7.76
C ARG A 122 -1.02 -20.99 7.56
N ASN A 123 0.26 -21.10 7.26
CA ASN A 123 0.92 -22.40 7.06
C ASN A 123 0.96 -23.23 8.34
N GLN A 124 1.12 -22.60 9.52
CA GLN A 124 1.03 -23.29 10.82
C GLN A 124 -0.39 -23.80 11.12
N LYS A 125 -1.44 -23.09 10.71
CA LYS A 125 -2.83 -23.55 10.88
C LYS A 125 -3.20 -24.71 9.95
N ASN A 126 -2.48 -24.87 8.85
CA ASN A 126 -2.69 -25.94 7.86
C ASN A 126 -1.77 -27.15 8.09
N LYS A 127 -0.83 -27.10 9.05
CA LYS A 127 -0.14 -28.30 9.53
C LYS A 127 -1.11 -29.03 10.47
N GLU A 128 -1.50 -30.23 10.07
CA GLU A 128 -2.56 -31.06 10.63
C GLU A 128 -2.59 -31.07 12.16
N SER A 129 -3.78 -30.82 12.72
CA SER A 129 -4.15 -31.50 13.96
C SER A 129 -4.09 -33.00 13.66
N VAL A 130 -3.10 -33.70 14.21
CA VAL A 130 -3.10 -35.16 14.28
C VAL A 130 -4.42 -35.56 14.90
N ILE A 131 -5.32 -36.05 14.07
CA ILE A 131 -6.62 -36.57 14.48
C ILE A 131 -6.29 -37.96 15.03
N ASP A 132 -6.22 -38.10 16.35
CA ASP A 132 -6.19 -39.42 16.97
C ASP A 132 -7.52 -40.11 16.62
N LEU A 133 -7.46 -41.03 15.67
CA LEU A 133 -8.56 -41.90 15.28
C LEU A 133 -8.71 -43.02 16.32
N THR A 134 -9.13 -42.65 17.53
CA THR A 134 -9.69 -43.60 18.49
C THR A 134 -10.88 -42.95 19.18
N ASN A 135 -12.03 -43.00 18.52
CA ASN A 135 -13.26 -43.58 19.03
C ASN A 135 -14.44 -43.02 18.24
N ASP A 136 -15.15 -43.95 17.59
CA ASP A 136 -16.51 -43.79 17.12
C ASP A 136 -17.39 -43.21 18.23
N GLU A 137 -18.06 -42.10 17.95
CA GLU A 137 -19.49 -41.95 18.21
C GLU A 137 -20.02 -40.68 17.51
N LEU A 138 -20.97 -40.92 16.60
CA LEU A 138 -21.72 -39.91 15.86
C LEU A 138 -22.39 -38.91 16.81
N SER A 139 -22.04 -37.62 16.69
CA SER A 139 -22.96 -36.56 17.11
C SER A 139 -22.83 -35.32 16.20
N ASN A 140 -23.97 -34.95 15.64
CA ASN A 140 -24.20 -33.88 14.69
C ASN A 140 -23.68 -32.53 15.19
N LYS A 141 -22.71 -31.91 14.49
CA LYS A 141 -22.31 -30.51 14.72
C LYS A 141 -22.99 -29.58 13.73
N SER A 142 -24.09 -29.00 14.19
CA SER A 142 -24.74 -27.84 13.56
C SER A 142 -23.85 -26.59 13.68
N SER A 143 -23.85 -25.79 12.62
CA SER A 143 -23.09 -24.54 12.48
C SER A 143 -23.46 -23.53 13.57
N SER A 144 -22.67 -23.46 14.64
CA SER A 144 -22.88 -22.50 15.73
C SER A 144 -22.27 -21.13 15.40
N LYS A 145 -23.18 -20.16 15.27
CA LYS A 145 -22.94 -18.71 15.19
C LYS A 145 -21.92 -18.24 16.22
N ARG A 146 -20.98 -17.39 15.77
CA ARG A 146 -20.03 -16.63 16.60
C ARG A 146 -20.79 -15.86 17.70
N LYS A 147 -20.74 -16.34 18.94
CA LYS A 147 -21.06 -15.57 20.14
C LYS A 147 -19.77 -14.92 20.64
N LEU A 148 -19.79 -13.60 20.78
CA LEU A 148 -18.78 -12.83 21.51
C LEU A 148 -18.90 -13.20 23.00
N SER A 149 -17.81 -13.65 23.61
CA SER A 149 -17.71 -13.86 25.06
C SER A 149 -16.52 -13.08 25.62
N PRO A 150 -16.61 -12.46 26.82
CA PRO A 150 -15.58 -11.61 27.37
C PRO A 150 -14.40 -12.39 27.99
N SER A 151 -13.25 -11.72 28.00
CA SER A 151 -11.97 -12.09 28.61
C SER A 151 -12.04 -12.75 29.99
N THR A 152 -11.38 -13.90 30.16
CA THR A 152 -10.39 -14.16 31.24
C THR A 152 -9.63 -15.48 31.01
N ASN A 153 -8.29 -15.38 31.03
CA ASN A 153 -7.27 -16.38 31.42
C ASN A 153 -6.05 -16.36 30.49
N ARG A 154 -5.12 -15.44 30.81
CA ARG A 154 -3.72 -15.56 30.38
C ARG A 154 -3.06 -16.64 31.23
N LYS A 155 -3.05 -17.89 30.74
CA LYS A 155 -2.05 -18.87 31.18
C LYS A 155 -0.73 -18.48 30.51
N SER A 156 0.20 -17.97 31.31
CA SER A 156 1.58 -17.70 30.92
C SER A 156 2.30 -19.03 30.61
N SER A 157 2.31 -19.43 29.34
CA SER A 157 3.17 -20.51 28.87
C SER A 157 4.63 -20.05 28.88
N LYS A 158 5.46 -20.78 29.63
CA LYS A 158 6.92 -20.65 29.73
C LYS A 158 7.56 -20.30 28.39
N LYS A 159 8.39 -19.26 28.40
CA LYS A 159 9.26 -18.82 27.30
C LYS A 159 10.35 -19.88 27.08
N SER A 160 10.07 -20.87 26.23
CA SER A 160 11.14 -21.66 25.62
C SER A 160 11.89 -20.76 24.63
N ARG A 161 13.22 -20.86 24.64
CA ARG A 161 14.12 -20.13 23.74
C ARG A 161 13.79 -20.62 22.32
N LYS A 162 13.05 -19.81 21.56
CA LYS A 162 12.63 -20.14 20.19
C LYS A 162 13.84 -19.87 19.29
N GLU A 163 14.40 -20.93 18.70
CA GLU A 163 15.30 -20.82 17.56
C GLU A 163 14.61 -19.96 16.48
N PRO A 164 15.30 -18.99 15.84
CA PRO A 164 14.72 -18.17 14.80
C PRO A 164 14.17 -19.07 13.68
N SER A 165 12.90 -18.91 13.34
CA SER A 165 12.34 -19.63 12.20
C SER A 165 12.93 -19.09 10.89
N GLU A 166 12.91 -19.86 9.80
CA GLU A 166 13.39 -19.42 8.48
C GLU A 166 12.79 -18.06 8.06
N ASN A 167 11.52 -17.82 8.43
CA ASN A 167 10.83 -16.55 8.22
C ASN A 167 11.42 -15.39 9.04
N ASP A 168 11.93 -15.66 10.25
CA ASP A 168 12.55 -14.64 11.10
C ASP A 168 13.92 -14.23 10.55
N ASN A 169 14.66 -15.17 9.95
CA ASN A 169 15.93 -14.91 9.27
C ASN A 169 15.73 -14.03 8.02
N GLU A 170 14.70 -14.32 7.21
CA GLU A 170 14.35 -13.52 6.02
C GLU A 170 13.99 -12.07 6.39
N ILE A 171 13.26 -11.88 7.49
CA ILE A 171 12.91 -10.55 8.02
C ILE A 171 14.16 -9.78 8.48
N LEU A 172 15.07 -10.46 9.19
CA LEU A 172 16.33 -9.89 9.67
C LEU A 172 17.24 -9.46 8.50
N GLU A 173 17.31 -10.27 7.45
CA GLU A 173 18.14 -10.01 6.28
C GLU A 173 17.67 -8.76 5.52
N LEU A 174 16.34 -8.61 5.35
CA LEU A 174 15.75 -7.40 4.75
C LEU A 174 16.03 -6.14 5.58
N GLU A 175 15.94 -6.22 6.91
CA GLU A 175 16.24 -5.07 7.80
C GLU A 175 17.73 -4.68 7.76
N ILE A 176 18.63 -5.66 7.65
CA ILE A 176 20.07 -5.42 7.52
C ILE A 176 20.37 -4.70 6.20
N GLU A 177 19.74 -5.11 5.09
CA GLU A 177 20.01 -4.51 3.79
C GLU A 177 19.52 -3.05 3.71
N GLU A 178 18.40 -2.71 4.34
CA GLU A 178 17.93 -1.33 4.47
C GLU A 178 18.90 -0.45 5.26
N ARG A 179 19.42 -0.96 6.38
CA ARG A 179 20.44 -0.22 7.16
C ARG A 179 21.70 0.02 6.34
N LYS A 180 22.10 -0.90 5.46
CA LYS A 180 23.23 -0.67 4.54
C LYS A 180 22.90 0.41 3.51
N MET A 181 21.72 0.38 2.90
CA MET A 181 21.31 1.35 1.89
C MET A 181 21.22 2.77 2.47
N THR A 182 20.59 2.93 3.64
CA THR A 182 20.50 4.22 4.33
C THR A 182 21.86 4.78 4.73
N LEU A 183 22.81 3.92 5.14
CA LEU A 183 24.19 4.33 5.41
C LEU A 183 24.91 4.79 4.13
N ARG A 184 24.70 4.10 3.00
CA ARG A 184 25.25 4.51 1.69
C ARG A 184 24.70 5.86 1.24
N GLU A 185 23.39 6.09 1.35
CA GLU A 185 22.76 7.37 1.02
C GLU A 185 23.31 8.52 1.86
N ARG A 186 23.45 8.31 3.18
CA ARG A 186 24.07 9.31 4.07
C ARG A 186 25.52 9.59 3.72
N ALA A 187 26.29 8.56 3.36
CA ALA A 187 27.69 8.73 2.95
C ALA A 187 27.81 9.54 1.64
N ILE A 188 26.93 9.30 0.66
CA ILE A 188 26.88 10.09 -0.57
C ILE A 188 26.54 11.54 -0.25
N LYS A 189 25.51 11.77 0.59
CA LYS A 189 25.09 13.12 0.97
C LYS A 189 26.19 13.90 1.72
N ALA A 190 26.95 13.22 2.58
CA ALA A 190 28.09 13.82 3.26
C ALA A 190 29.19 14.22 2.25
N ARG A 191 29.53 13.32 1.31
CA ARG A 191 30.52 13.63 0.25
C ARG A 191 30.08 14.78 -0.64
N THR A 192 28.82 14.86 -1.03
CA THR A 192 28.33 15.97 -1.84
C THR A 192 28.42 17.31 -1.10
N ALA A 193 28.08 17.31 0.20
CA ALA A 193 28.21 18.51 1.03
C ALA A 193 29.67 18.94 1.21
N GLU A 194 30.59 18.00 1.41
CA GLU A 194 32.03 18.31 1.49
C GLU A 194 32.58 18.92 0.19
N VAL A 195 32.16 18.40 -0.96
CA VAL A 195 32.56 18.95 -2.27
C VAL A 195 32.02 20.37 -2.47
N GLU A 196 30.79 20.63 -2.04
CA GLU A 196 30.17 21.94 -2.11
C GLU A 196 30.88 22.97 -1.23
N VAL A 197 31.24 22.59 0.01
CA VAL A 197 32.02 23.44 0.92
C VAL A 197 33.38 23.80 0.32
N ARG A 198 34.13 22.81 -0.22
CA ARG A 198 35.43 23.08 -0.86
C ARG A 198 35.33 24.01 -2.06
N LYS A 199 34.24 23.93 -2.82
CA LYS A 199 34.02 24.82 -3.96
C LYS A 199 33.79 26.27 -3.50
N LEU A 200 33.01 26.46 -2.43
CA LEU A 200 32.77 27.78 -1.85
C LEU A 200 34.05 28.38 -1.24
N GLU A 201 34.86 27.57 -0.55
CA GLU A 201 36.15 28.01 0.00
C GLU A 201 37.09 28.51 -1.10
N ALA A 202 37.22 27.78 -2.20
CA ALA A 202 38.05 28.18 -3.33
C ALA A 202 37.55 29.47 -4.01
N GLU A 203 36.24 29.69 -4.06
CA GLU A 203 35.65 30.91 -4.60
C GLU A 203 35.93 32.13 -3.72
N VAL A 204 35.84 31.97 -2.39
CA VAL A 204 36.18 33.03 -1.42
C VAL A 204 37.66 33.39 -1.50
N GLU A 205 38.55 32.40 -1.56
CA GLU A 205 40.00 32.62 -1.68
C GLU A 205 40.36 33.35 -2.99
N ALA A 206 39.72 32.98 -4.10
CA ALA A 206 39.90 33.67 -5.38
C ALA A 206 39.47 35.15 -5.33
N LEU A 207 38.36 35.45 -4.64
CA LEU A 207 37.89 36.82 -4.44
C LEU A 207 38.83 37.64 -3.55
N GLU A 208 39.39 37.05 -2.48
CA GLU A 208 40.37 37.73 -1.63
C GLU A 208 41.65 38.07 -2.40
N LEU A 209 42.16 37.14 -3.19
CA LEU A 209 43.33 37.37 -4.05
C LEU A 209 43.08 38.47 -5.10
N ALA A 210 41.90 38.46 -5.73
CA ALA A 210 41.51 39.51 -6.69
C ALA A 210 41.44 40.89 -6.04
N ASN A 211 40.87 40.98 -4.83
CA ASN A 211 40.78 42.22 -4.06
C ASN A 211 42.18 42.73 -3.62
N LEU A 212 43.08 41.83 -3.22
CA LEU A 212 44.48 42.16 -2.92
C LEU A 212 45.20 42.72 -4.15
N GLN A 213 45.01 42.11 -5.32
CA GLN A 213 45.60 42.59 -6.58
C GLN A 213 45.05 43.95 -7.01
N GLN A 214 43.77 44.25 -6.78
CA GLN A 214 43.21 45.58 -7.02
C GLN A 214 43.80 46.64 -6.10
N LYS A 215 44.00 46.32 -4.81
CA LYS A 215 44.60 47.25 -3.84
C LYS A 215 46.06 47.59 -4.15
N GLN A 216 46.81 46.69 -4.79
CA GLN A 216 48.19 46.95 -5.21
C GLN A 216 48.31 47.77 -6.50
N LYS A 217 47.20 47.99 -7.22
CA LYS A 217 47.14 48.78 -8.47
C LYS A 217 46.68 50.23 -8.27
N VAL A 218 46.41 50.63 -7.03
CA VAL A 218 46.11 52.01 -6.60
C VAL A 218 47.34 52.58 -5.92
#